data_AF-A0A0L8BSJ6-F1
#
_entry.id   AF-A0A0L8BSJ6-F1
#
_cell.length_a   1.000
_cell.length_b   1.000
_cell.length_c   1.000
_cell.angle_alpha   90.00
_cell.angle_beta   90.00
_cell.angle_gamma   90.00
#
_symmetry.space_group_name_H-M   'P 1'
#
loop_
_entity.id
_entity.type
_entity.pdbx_description
1 polymer ?
#
loop_
_entity_poly.entity_id
_entity_poly.type
_entity_poly.pdbx_seq_one_letter_code
_entity_poly.pdbx_strand_id
1 'polypeptide(L)'
;MLNLPDPSAGNLSATEAEMLQRIFNRVCVEERIPKMDIRAERLAKFIIDEFDVGNREEESLLECARWLVRCKKKPPVRTPAFVKKMVAKRRH
;
A
#
# COMPACT_ATOMS: atom_id res chain seq x y z
N MET A 1 2.61 -13.66 16.84
CA MET A 1 1.96 -13.70 15.51
C MET A 1 1.00 -12.53 15.46
N LEU A 2 1.27 -11.50 14.64
CA LEU A 2 0.38 -10.34 14.52
C LEU A 2 -0.80 -10.74 13.63
N ASN A 3 -1.99 -10.68 14.20
CA ASN A 3 -3.27 -11.00 13.58
C ASN A 3 -3.63 -9.86 12.62
N LEU A 4 -3.52 -10.12 11.32
CA LEU A 4 -4.08 -9.24 10.28
C LEU A 4 -5.61 -9.28 10.43
N PRO A 5 -6.34 -8.16 10.27
CA PRO A 5 -7.80 -8.19 10.31
C PRO A 5 -8.33 -9.25 9.35
N ASP A 6 -9.25 -10.06 9.88
CA ASP A 6 -9.90 -11.17 9.18
C ASP A 6 -10.39 -10.75 7.79
N PRO A 7 -10.05 -11.50 6.72
CA PRO A 7 -10.37 -11.13 5.34
C PRO A 7 -11.86 -11.23 5.00
N SER A 8 -12.76 -11.51 5.95
CA SER A 8 -14.19 -11.70 5.66
C SER A 8 -14.98 -10.41 5.41
N ALA A 9 -14.35 -9.23 5.47
CA ALA A 9 -15.02 -7.95 5.15
C ALA A 9 -15.00 -7.56 3.65
N GLY A 10 -14.35 -8.34 2.78
CA GLY A 10 -14.36 -8.15 1.34
C GLY A 10 -13.61 -9.30 0.69
N ASN A 11 -14.13 -9.85 -0.42
CA ASN A 11 -13.64 -11.05 -1.11
C ASN A 11 -12.16 -10.94 -1.59
N LEU A 12 -11.20 -10.93 -0.67
CA LEU A 12 -9.78 -11.03 -0.95
C LEU A 12 -9.43 -12.50 -1.04
N SER A 13 -9.06 -12.96 -2.22
CA SER A 13 -8.46 -14.28 -2.41
C SER A 13 -7.18 -14.38 -1.58
N ALA A 14 -6.82 -15.60 -1.17
CA ALA A 14 -5.58 -15.85 -0.41
C ALA A 14 -4.35 -15.25 -1.13
N THR A 15 -4.32 -15.33 -2.47
CA THR A 15 -3.28 -14.73 -3.30
C THR A 15 -3.23 -13.20 -3.21
N GLU A 16 -4.39 -12.54 -3.16
CA GLU A 16 -4.49 -11.09 -3.03
C GLU A 16 -4.04 -10.66 -1.63
N ALA A 17 -4.47 -11.37 -0.58
CA ALA A 17 -4.01 -11.12 0.78
C ALA A 17 -2.50 -11.33 0.96
N GLU A 18 -1.91 -12.35 0.31
CA GLU A 18 -0.46 -12.57 0.30
C GLU A 18 0.28 -11.44 -0.43
N MET A 19 -0.24 -10.97 -1.56
CA MET A 19 0.32 -9.84 -2.31
C MET A 19 0.34 -8.56 -1.44
N LEU A 20 -0.78 -8.21 -0.82
CA LEU A 20 -0.87 -7.01 0.04
C LEU A 20 0.08 -7.12 1.24
N GLN A 21 0.20 -8.30 1.85
CA GLN A 21 1.17 -8.52 2.93
C GLN A 21 2.63 -8.39 2.47
N ARG A 22 2.97 -8.88 1.27
CA ARG A 22 4.32 -8.73 0.70
C ARG A 22 4.66 -7.26 0.48
N ILE A 23 3.74 -6.50 -0.11
CA ILE A 23 3.89 -5.04 -0.31
C ILE A 23 4.11 -4.35 1.03
N PHE A 24 3.22 -4.61 2.00
CA PHE A 24 3.29 -4.02 3.33
C PHE A 24 4.61 -4.30 4.03
N ASN A 25 5.05 -5.56 4.05
CA ASN A 25 6.27 -5.98 4.71
C ASN A 25 7.50 -5.36 4.03
N ARG A 26 7.52 -5.31 2.69
CA ARG A 26 8.59 -4.68 1.92
C ARG A 26 8.75 -3.21 2.28
N VAL A 27 7.66 -2.44 2.31
CA VAL A 27 7.70 -1.02 2.67
C VAL A 27 8.10 -0.82 4.14
N CYS A 28 7.61 -1.65 5.06
CA CYS A 28 8.03 -1.58 6.46
C CYS A 28 9.53 -1.82 6.63
N VAL A 29 10.10 -2.78 5.91
CA VAL A 29 11.54 -3.07 5.94
C VAL A 29 12.35 -1.92 5.33
N GLU A 30 11.94 -1.41 4.16
CA GLU A 30 12.63 -0.32 3.47
C GLU A 30 12.67 0.97 4.30
N GLU A 31 11.56 1.33 4.92
CA GLU A 31 11.43 2.59 5.66
C GLU A 31 11.68 2.41 7.17
N ARG A 32 12.11 1.21 7.58
CA ARG A 32 12.39 0.84 8.98
C ARG A 32 11.23 1.16 9.92
N ILE A 33 10.00 0.95 9.45
CA ILE A 33 8.78 1.23 10.21
C ILE A 33 8.55 0.05 11.18
N PRO A 34 8.45 0.30 12.50
CA PRO A 34 8.07 -0.74 13.44
C PRO A 34 6.65 -1.23 13.14
N LYS A 35 6.42 -2.55 13.20
CA LYS A 35 5.09 -3.13 12.95
C LYS A 35 3.98 -2.62 13.90
N MET A 36 4.35 -2.10 15.07
CA MET A 36 3.43 -1.54 16.06
C MET A 36 3.27 -0.02 15.95
N ASP A 37 3.86 0.60 14.93
CA ASP A 37 3.79 2.04 14.73
C ASP A 37 2.47 2.44 14.06
N ILE A 38 1.93 3.60 14.42
CA ILE A 38 0.72 4.17 13.81
C ILE A 38 0.89 4.32 12.28
N ARG A 39 2.14 4.50 11.79
CA ARG A 39 2.45 4.52 10.36
C ARG A 39 2.19 3.18 9.69
N ALA A 40 2.46 2.07 10.38
CA ALA A 40 2.23 0.73 9.86
C ALA A 40 0.71 0.46 9.73
N GLU A 41 -0.07 0.81 10.74
CA GLU A 41 -1.54 0.67 10.67
C GLU A 41 -2.14 1.52 9.53
N ARG A 42 -1.69 2.78 9.39
CA ARG A 42 -2.10 3.66 8.29
C ARG A 42 -1.72 3.11 6.92
N LEU A 43 -0.53 2.51 6.81
CA LEU A 43 -0.05 1.91 5.57
C LEU A 43 -0.90 0.70 5.17
N ALA A 44 -1.20 -0.20 6.10
CA ALA A 44 -2.05 -1.37 5.85
C ALA A 44 -3.45 -0.95 5.39
N LYS A 45 -4.07 0.01 6.10
CA LYS A 45 -5.39 0.52 5.73
C LYS A 45 -5.40 1.19 4.36
N PHE A 46 -4.34 1.94 4.03
CA PHE A 46 -4.21 2.60 2.73
C PHE A 46 -4.07 1.59 1.58
N ILE A 47 -3.23 0.56 1.74
CA ILE A 47 -3.05 -0.48 0.73
C ILE A 47 -4.37 -1.23 0.46
N ILE A 48 -5.14 -1.52 1.50
CA ILE A 48 -6.45 -2.18 1.37
C ILE A 48 -7.49 -1.25 0.70
N ASP A 49 -7.55 0.03 1.07
CA ASP A 49 -8.45 1.03 0.47
C ASP A 49 -8.16 1.20 -1.03
N GLU A 50 -6.88 1.30 -1.41
CA GLU A 50 -6.50 1.39 -2.83
C GLU A 50 -6.85 0.13 -3.61
N PHE A 51 -6.69 -1.05 -3.00
CA PHE A 51 -7.06 -2.32 -3.60
C PHE A 51 -8.58 -2.40 -3.86
N ASP A 52 -9.39 -1.97 -2.89
CA ASP A 52 -10.86 -1.95 -2.98
C ASP A 52 -11.36 -0.97 -4.06
N VAL A 53 -10.70 0.19 -4.21
CA VAL A 53 -10.99 1.19 -5.25
C VAL A 53 -10.64 0.68 -6.68
N GLY A 54 -9.95 -0.46 -6.79
CA GLY A 54 -9.66 -1.13 -8.06
C GLY A 54 -8.20 -1.06 -8.50
N ASN A 55 -7.29 -0.56 -7.66
CA ASN A 55 -5.86 -0.63 -7.90
C ASN A 55 -5.34 -2.02 -7.51
N ARG A 56 -5.40 -2.99 -8.44
CA ARG A 56 -5.00 -4.38 -8.20
C ARG A 56 -3.56 -4.71 -8.62
N GLU A 57 -2.81 -3.73 -9.10
CA GLU A 57 -1.44 -3.95 -9.57
C GLU A 57 -0.43 -3.83 -8.42
N GLU A 58 0.38 -4.89 -8.21
CA GLU A 58 1.35 -4.96 -7.11
C GLU A 58 2.34 -3.77 -7.13
N GLU A 59 2.85 -3.42 -8.31
CA GLU A 59 3.83 -2.33 -8.47
C GLU A 59 3.21 -0.96 -8.18
N SER A 60 2.00 -0.72 -8.68
CA SER A 60 1.24 0.51 -8.45
C SER A 60 0.95 0.73 -6.96
N LEU A 61 0.51 -0.34 -6.27
CA LEU A 61 0.28 -0.31 -4.83
C LEU A 61 1.56 -0.09 -4.04
N LEU A 62 2.67 -0.74 -4.42
CA LEU A 62 3.96 -0.59 -3.77
C LEU A 62 4.49 0.84 -3.89
N GLU A 63 4.34 1.48 -5.06
CA GLU A 63 4.74 2.87 -5.24
C GLU A 63 3.89 3.85 -4.44
N CYS A 64 2.56 3.69 -4.44
CA CYS A 64 1.67 4.51 -3.61
C CYS A 64 1.98 4.34 -2.11
N ALA A 65 2.23 3.11 -1.67
CA ALA A 65 2.62 2.78 -0.31
C ALA A 65 3.93 3.47 0.09
N ARG A 66 4.98 3.40 -0.76
CA ARG A 66 6.26 4.11 -0.58
C ARG A 66 6.10 5.62 -0.58
N TRP A 67 5.18 6.15 -1.38
CA TRP A 67 4.91 7.58 -1.40
C TRP A 67 4.28 8.04 -0.08
N LEU A 68 3.29 7.31 0.44
CA LEU A 68 2.61 7.66 1.69
C LEU A 68 3.56 7.75 2.91
N VAL A 69 4.50 6.83 2.99
CA VAL A 69 5.48 6.77 4.10
C VAL A 69 6.55 7.86 3.98
N ARG A 70 6.98 8.17 2.75
CA ARG A 70 7.99 9.22 2.49
C ARG A 70 7.39 10.63 2.50
N CYS A 71 6.17 10.79 2.00
CA CYS A 71 5.43 12.03 1.97
C CYS A 71 4.29 11.93 3.00
N LYS A 72 4.41 12.59 4.16
CA LYS A 72 3.37 12.68 5.21
C LYS A 72 2.02 13.28 4.76
N LYS A 73 1.83 13.53 3.46
CA LYS A 73 0.61 14.08 2.85
C LYS A 73 -0.20 12.94 2.23
N LYS A 74 -1.53 13.02 2.34
CA LYS A 74 -2.44 12.12 1.59
C LYS A 74 -2.06 12.19 0.10
N PRO A 75 -1.98 11.07 -0.63
CA PRO A 75 -1.70 11.11 -2.06
C PRO A 75 -2.74 12.00 -2.74
N PRO A 76 -2.32 12.92 -3.63
CA PRO A 76 -3.25 13.78 -4.32
C PRO A 76 -4.01 12.96 -5.38
N VAL A 77 -5.24 12.61 -5.01
CA VAL A 77 -6.35 12.17 -5.85
C VAL A 77 -6.21 10.82 -6.57
N ARG A 78 -7.21 9.97 -6.27
CA ARG A 78 -7.50 8.62 -6.78
C ARG A 78 -7.77 8.63 -8.29
N THR A 79 -6.74 8.78 -9.12
CA THR A 79 -6.88 8.64 -10.57
C THR A 79 -5.76 7.78 -11.15
N PRO A 80 -6.07 6.87 -12.09
CA PRO A 80 -5.06 6.04 -12.77
C PRO A 80 -4.01 6.87 -13.54
N ALA A 81 -4.29 8.16 -13.79
CA ALA A 81 -3.36 9.10 -14.40
C ALA A 81 -2.24 9.57 -13.43
N PHE A 82 -2.47 9.57 -12.12
CA PHE A 82 -1.47 9.98 -11.14
C PHE A 82 -0.38 8.92 -10.94
N VAL A 83 -0.77 7.65 -10.95
CA VAL A 83 0.15 6.50 -10.85
C VAL A 83 1.16 6.52 -12.00
N LYS A 84 0.68 6.74 -13.24
CA LYS A 84 1.54 6.93 -14.42
C LYS A 84 2.49 8.14 -14.29
N LYS A 85 2.04 9.24 -13.67
CA LYS A 85 2.88 10.43 -13.41
C LYS A 85 3.95 10.18 -12.34
N MET A 86 3.69 9.34 -11.33
CA MET A 86 4.70 8.99 -10.31
C MET A 86 5.84 8.15 -10.88
N VAL A 87 5.52 7.13 -11.68
CA VAL A 87 6.51 6.32 -12.41
C VAL A 87 7.41 7.22 -13.28
N ALA A 88 6.80 8.18 -13.98
CA ALA A 88 7.52 9.09 -14.87
C ALA A 88 8.44 10.09 -14.14
N LYS A 89 8.14 10.47 -12.90
CA LYS A 89 8.90 11.47 -12.14
C LYS A 89 10.22 10.93 -11.54
N ARG A 90 10.46 9.60 -11.61
CA ARG A 90 11.67 8.94 -11.07
C ARG A 90 12.83 8.78 -12.07
N ARG A 91 12.69 9.27 -13.31
CA ARG A 91 13.78 9.37 -14.30
C ARG A 91 14.18 10.84 -14.48
N HIS A 92 14.96 11.39 -13.56
CA HIS A 92 15.76 12.59 -13.81
C HIS A 92 16.90 12.71 -12.82
#